data_AF-A0A927W9A0-F1
#
_entry.id   AF-A0A927W9A0-F1
#
_cell.length_a   1.000
_cell.length_b   1.000
_cell.length_c   1.000
_cell.angle_alpha   90.00
_cell.angle_beta   90.00
_cell.angle_gamma   90.00
#
_symmetry.space_group_name_H-M   'P 1'
#
loop_
_entity.id
_entity.type
_entity.pdbx_description
1 polymer ?
#
loop_
_entity_poly.entity_id
_entity_poly.type
_entity_poly.pdbx_seq_one_letter_code
_entity_poly.pdbx_strand_id
1 'polypeptide(L)'
;LSEPGLRYFEEENKIKARIRDWVVDAPTNGFVFPAFIERSSDVNSIMYYTKNAKDTHPELMENALGCYSKQTATLQKETFESIIKDSFSTEEKKADKIFMEVQENLSAMVEEYNAIYDDADCEPISLTKKDIQNLLIESGVPEEITSKIEESYVENFGANLPLAENLIDSKALKVNAQRKKEEHLQKQVEILQTKLEEVKQETSVNSQTLLSTEVNDDNVILEETLETNLEKALDINSEDNKDAPDYDVILQVKPEKIPQIKSQIIDGQKCIVIPINENEQTAVNGLDHLI
;
A
#
# COMPACT_ATOMS: atom_id res chain seq x y z
N LEU A 1 39.06 10.75 -14.44
CA LEU A 1 39.72 11.93 -13.80
C LEU A 1 39.04 12.11 -12.47
N SER A 2 39.78 12.37 -11.38
CA SER A 2 39.15 12.59 -10.08
C SER A 2 38.06 13.68 -10.14
N GLU A 3 37.02 13.54 -9.31
CA GLU A 3 35.88 14.46 -9.28
C GLU A 3 36.32 15.93 -9.18
N PRO A 4 35.59 16.85 -9.85
CA PRO A 4 35.93 18.26 -9.81
C PRO A 4 35.82 18.79 -8.37
N GLY A 5 36.78 19.62 -7.99
CA GLY A 5 36.83 20.19 -6.66
C GLY A 5 37.76 21.38 -6.59
N LEU A 6 37.69 22.12 -5.48
CA LEU A 6 38.59 23.22 -5.19
C LEU A 6 39.63 22.76 -4.17
N ARG A 7 40.88 23.20 -4.34
CA ARG A 7 41.97 22.98 -3.38
C ARG A 7 42.62 24.32 -3.05
N TYR A 8 43.00 24.48 -1.79
CA TYR A 8 43.85 25.59 -1.36
C TYR A 8 45.30 25.35 -1.79
N PHE A 9 45.88 26.29 -2.55
CA PHE A 9 47.28 26.28 -2.94
C PHE A 9 48.05 27.23 -2.01
N GLU A 10 48.78 26.64 -1.06
CA GLU A 10 49.50 27.38 -0.01
C GLU A 10 50.58 28.31 -0.59
N GLU A 11 51.30 27.87 -1.62
CA GLU A 11 52.34 28.68 -2.28
C GLU A 11 51.81 29.99 -2.90
N GLU A 12 50.53 30.00 -3.30
CA GLU A 12 49.90 31.15 -3.94
C GLU A 12 48.86 31.84 -3.05
N ASN A 13 48.60 31.31 -1.84
CA ASN A 13 47.54 31.73 -0.93
C ASN A 13 46.16 31.89 -1.61
N LYS A 14 45.82 30.98 -2.53
CA LYS A 14 44.57 31.04 -3.33
C LYS A 14 43.90 29.68 -3.41
N ILE A 15 42.58 29.69 -3.39
CA ILE A 15 41.76 28.52 -3.73
C ILE A 15 41.66 28.47 -5.25
N LYS A 16 42.09 27.35 -5.85
CA LYS A 16 41.95 27.10 -7.30
C LYS A 16 41.29 25.75 -7.55
N ALA A 17 40.93 25.51 -8.80
CA ALA A 17 40.52 24.19 -9.26
C ALA A 17 41.61 23.17 -8.89
N ARG A 18 41.20 22.09 -8.26
CA ARG A 18 42.05 20.94 -7.95
C ARG A 18 42.60 20.40 -9.27
N ILE A 19 43.90 20.10 -9.29
CA ILE A 19 44.50 19.32 -10.38
C ILE A 19 43.87 17.93 -10.32
N ARG A 20 43.14 17.56 -11.37
CA ARG A 20 42.45 16.26 -11.43
C ARG A 20 43.43 15.19 -11.89
N ASP A 21 43.60 14.18 -11.06
CA ASP A 21 44.47 13.04 -11.34
C ASP A 21 43.76 12.01 -12.23
N TRP A 22 44.53 11.26 -13.00
CA TRP A 22 44.03 10.11 -13.77
C TRP A 22 43.76 8.95 -12.82
N VAL A 23 42.56 8.93 -12.26
CA VAL A 23 42.05 7.82 -11.46
C VAL A 23 41.29 6.87 -12.38
N VAL A 24 41.55 5.57 -12.23
CA VAL A 24 40.76 4.51 -12.86
C VAL A 24 39.47 4.37 -12.07
N ASP A 25 38.34 4.64 -12.72
CA ASP A 25 37.02 4.46 -12.12
C ASP A 25 36.62 2.99 -12.09
N ALA A 26 35.60 2.68 -11.29
CA ALA A 26 34.98 1.36 -11.31
C ALA A 26 34.50 1.03 -12.73
N PRO A 27 34.59 -0.24 -13.16
CA PRO A 27 34.13 -0.64 -14.49
C PRO A 27 32.65 -0.29 -14.67
N THR A 28 32.28 0.13 -15.87
CA THR A 28 30.86 0.39 -16.22
C THR A 28 30.18 -0.88 -16.69
N ASN A 29 30.85 -1.65 -17.54
CA ASN A 29 30.45 -2.98 -17.96
C ASN A 29 31.63 -3.93 -17.70
N GLY A 30 31.35 -5.17 -17.35
CA GLY A 30 32.38 -6.16 -17.09
C GLY A 30 31.80 -7.57 -17.06
N PHE A 31 32.68 -8.57 -17.07
CA PHE A 31 32.26 -9.95 -16.93
C PHE A 31 33.32 -10.74 -16.16
N VAL A 32 32.90 -11.82 -15.52
CA VAL A 32 33.76 -12.78 -14.83
C VAL A 32 33.52 -14.15 -15.44
N PHE A 33 34.60 -14.78 -15.89
CA PHE A 33 34.61 -16.15 -16.41
C PHE A 33 35.79 -16.94 -15.83
N PRO A 34 35.59 -18.19 -15.35
CA PRO A 34 34.29 -18.85 -15.11
C PRO A 34 33.39 -18.06 -14.15
N ALA A 35 32.07 -18.17 -14.27
CA ALA A 35 31.16 -17.53 -13.31
C ALA A 35 31.41 -18.08 -11.90
N PHE A 36 31.24 -17.25 -10.88
CA PHE A 36 31.39 -17.67 -9.49
C PHE A 36 30.03 -17.69 -8.80
N ILE A 37 29.40 -18.87 -8.76
CA ILE A 37 28.04 -19.08 -8.24
C ILE A 37 28.14 -20.06 -7.08
N GLU A 38 27.44 -19.78 -5.96
CA GLU A 38 27.41 -20.65 -4.77
C GLU A 38 28.80 -21.05 -4.22
N ARG A 39 29.73 -20.08 -4.21
CA ARG A 39 31.13 -20.29 -3.79
C ARG A 39 31.92 -21.29 -4.66
N SER A 40 31.43 -21.59 -5.86
CA SER A 40 32.07 -22.49 -6.82
C SER A 40 32.28 -21.82 -8.17
N SER A 41 33.22 -22.33 -8.97
CA SER A 41 33.45 -21.85 -10.34
C SER A 41 32.61 -22.68 -11.31
N ASP A 42 31.73 -22.02 -12.06
CA ASP A 42 30.94 -22.61 -13.14
C ASP A 42 31.53 -22.23 -14.50
N VAL A 43 32.10 -23.23 -15.18
CA VAL A 43 32.74 -23.10 -16.50
C VAL A 43 31.73 -22.97 -17.65
N ASN A 44 30.45 -23.23 -17.41
CA ASN A 44 29.39 -23.13 -18.40
C ASN A 44 28.68 -21.78 -18.36
N SER A 45 28.98 -20.94 -17.36
CA SER A 45 28.31 -19.67 -17.12
C SER A 45 29.30 -18.51 -17.12
N ILE A 46 28.83 -17.34 -17.53
CA ILE A 46 29.54 -16.06 -17.42
C ILE A 46 28.71 -15.15 -16.52
N MET A 47 29.35 -14.51 -15.53
CA MET A 47 28.69 -13.48 -14.72
C MET A 47 28.91 -12.12 -15.37
N TYR A 48 27.85 -11.47 -15.82
CA TYR A 48 27.89 -10.15 -16.46
C TYR A 48 27.53 -9.05 -15.47
N TYR A 49 28.27 -7.95 -15.50
CA TYR A 49 28.03 -6.74 -14.72
C TYR A 49 27.79 -5.56 -15.66
N THR A 50 26.71 -4.83 -15.42
CA THR A 50 26.49 -3.48 -15.95
C THR A 50 26.13 -2.55 -14.80
N LYS A 51 26.70 -1.35 -14.82
CA LYS A 51 26.37 -0.28 -13.88
C LYS A 51 24.97 0.29 -14.15
N ASN A 52 24.50 0.25 -15.40
CA ASN A 52 23.20 0.77 -15.80
C ASN A 52 22.28 -0.38 -16.22
N ALA A 53 21.32 -0.73 -15.36
CA ALA A 53 20.37 -1.81 -15.64
C ALA A 53 19.49 -1.57 -16.89
N LYS A 54 19.38 -0.32 -17.36
CA LYS A 54 18.65 0.04 -18.59
C LYS A 54 19.51 -0.01 -19.85
N ASP A 55 20.83 -0.01 -19.70
CA ASP A 55 21.79 -0.04 -20.79
C ASP A 55 22.74 -1.21 -20.58
N THR A 56 22.22 -2.39 -20.91
CA THR A 56 22.91 -3.67 -20.69
C THR A 56 23.95 -3.97 -21.75
N HIS A 57 23.99 -3.21 -22.85
CA HIS A 57 24.85 -3.47 -24.01
C HIS A 57 24.69 -4.90 -24.54
N PRO A 58 23.53 -5.26 -25.12
CA PRO A 58 23.32 -6.60 -25.69
C PRO A 58 24.38 -6.97 -26.74
N GLU A 59 24.94 -5.99 -27.46
CA GLU A 59 26.03 -6.18 -28.41
C GLU A 59 27.29 -6.78 -27.77
N LEU A 60 27.57 -6.47 -26.50
CA LEU A 60 28.70 -7.02 -25.77
C LEU A 60 28.40 -8.47 -25.33
N MET A 61 27.17 -8.73 -24.90
CA MET A 61 26.72 -10.06 -24.50
C MET A 61 26.72 -11.03 -25.69
N GLU A 62 26.18 -10.61 -26.83
CA GLU A 62 25.99 -11.46 -28.00
C GLU A 62 27.26 -11.56 -28.85
N ASN A 63 27.89 -10.44 -29.21
CA ASN A 63 28.99 -10.46 -30.18
C ASN A 63 30.34 -10.77 -29.53
N ALA A 64 30.59 -10.31 -28.30
CA ALA A 64 31.87 -10.52 -27.63
C ALA A 64 31.87 -11.80 -26.79
N LEU A 65 30.80 -12.07 -26.03
CA LEU A 65 30.71 -13.23 -25.14
C LEU A 65 30.02 -14.44 -25.80
N GLY A 66 29.29 -14.25 -26.91
CA GLY A 66 28.56 -15.33 -27.57
C GLY A 66 27.34 -15.81 -26.77
N CYS A 67 26.86 -15.03 -25.81
CA CYS A 67 25.73 -15.36 -24.95
C CYS A 67 24.45 -14.69 -25.45
N TYR A 68 23.30 -15.32 -25.23
CA TYR A 68 22.02 -14.67 -25.43
C TYR A 68 21.85 -13.50 -24.45
N SER A 69 21.42 -12.35 -24.96
CA SER A 69 21.05 -11.22 -24.12
C SER A 69 19.91 -11.61 -23.16
N LYS A 70 20.02 -11.17 -21.91
CA LYS A 70 18.98 -11.32 -20.88
C LYS A 70 18.54 -9.94 -20.41
N GLN A 71 17.24 -9.75 -20.28
CA GLN A 71 16.70 -8.51 -19.70
C GLN A 71 16.97 -8.46 -18.20
N THR A 72 17.25 -7.26 -17.69
CA THR A 72 17.35 -7.00 -16.24
C THR A 72 15.96 -6.90 -15.63
N ALA A 73 15.83 -7.11 -14.32
CA ALA A 73 14.56 -6.94 -13.62
C ALA A 73 13.93 -5.54 -13.86
N THR A 74 14.76 -4.49 -13.93
CA THR A 74 14.31 -3.14 -14.27
C THR A 74 13.68 -3.07 -15.66
N LEU A 75 14.31 -3.67 -16.66
CA LEU A 75 13.79 -3.68 -18.03
C LEU A 75 12.53 -4.55 -18.13
N GLN A 76 12.52 -5.73 -17.51
CA GLN A 76 11.35 -6.61 -17.47
C GLN A 76 10.12 -5.89 -16.90
N LYS A 77 10.30 -5.16 -15.80
CA LYS A 77 9.24 -4.35 -15.18
C LYS A 77 8.72 -3.25 -16.10
N GLU A 78 9.63 -2.49 -16.72
CA GLU A 78 9.27 -1.40 -17.64
C GLU A 78 8.56 -1.94 -18.90
N THR A 79 9.01 -3.07 -19.43
CA THR A 79 8.36 -3.75 -20.56
C THR A 79 6.96 -4.22 -20.18
N PHE A 80 6.78 -4.83 -19.00
CA PHE A 80 5.46 -5.26 -18.53
C PHE A 80 4.50 -4.08 -18.33
N GLU A 81 4.98 -2.99 -17.74
CA GLU A 81 4.21 -1.74 -17.60
C GLU A 81 3.81 -1.18 -18.96
N SER A 82 4.73 -1.13 -19.93
CA SER A 82 4.45 -0.68 -21.29
C SER A 82 3.40 -1.56 -21.97
N ILE A 83 3.54 -2.89 -21.90
CA ILE A 83 2.58 -3.83 -22.50
C ILE A 83 1.16 -3.56 -21.99
N ILE A 84 1.00 -3.41 -20.67
CA ILE A 84 -0.31 -3.12 -20.09
C ILE A 84 -0.79 -1.76 -20.59
N LYS A 85 -0.01 -0.69 -20.43
CA LYS A 85 -0.45 0.68 -20.79
C LYS A 85 -0.75 0.86 -22.28
N ASP A 86 0.08 0.29 -23.15
CA ASP A 86 -0.06 0.40 -24.61
C ASP A 86 -1.32 -0.31 -25.12
N SER A 87 -1.75 -1.38 -24.42
CA SER A 87 -2.99 -2.08 -24.74
C SER A 87 -4.26 -1.22 -24.54
N PHE A 88 -4.17 -0.17 -23.72
CA PHE A 88 -5.23 0.79 -23.43
C PHE A 88 -5.01 2.13 -24.17
N SER A 89 -5.05 2.09 -25.50
CA SER A 89 -4.63 3.22 -26.35
C SER A 89 -5.52 4.49 -26.28
N THR A 90 -6.63 4.50 -25.54
CA THR A 90 -7.60 5.62 -25.52
C THR A 90 -7.93 6.18 -24.14
N GLU A 91 -7.55 5.52 -23.04
CA GLU A 91 -7.99 5.90 -21.69
C GLU A 91 -6.89 5.72 -20.65
N GLU A 92 -5.92 6.64 -20.62
CA GLU A 92 -4.76 6.64 -19.72
C GLU A 92 -5.15 6.41 -18.24
N LYS A 93 -6.21 7.06 -17.75
CA LYS A 93 -6.69 6.88 -16.38
C LYS A 93 -7.20 5.47 -16.08
N LYS A 94 -7.80 4.80 -17.07
CA LYS A 94 -8.27 3.42 -16.89
C LYS A 94 -7.10 2.44 -16.99
N ALA A 95 -6.15 2.71 -17.88
CA ALA A 95 -4.90 1.96 -17.98
C ALA A 95 -4.13 1.94 -16.66
N ASP A 96 -3.94 3.12 -16.04
CA ASP A 96 -3.26 3.22 -14.75
C ASP A 96 -4.02 2.52 -13.61
N LYS A 97 -5.36 2.64 -13.59
CA LYS A 97 -6.19 1.96 -12.59
C LYS A 97 -6.07 0.44 -12.71
N ILE A 98 -6.11 -0.08 -13.94
CA ILE A 98 -5.99 -1.51 -14.21
C ILE A 98 -4.58 -1.99 -13.89
N PHE A 99 -3.55 -1.26 -14.31
CA PHE A 99 -2.16 -1.58 -13.96
C PHE A 99 -1.97 -1.68 -12.45
N MET A 100 -2.56 -0.76 -11.69
CA MET A 100 -2.54 -0.80 -10.23
C MET A 100 -3.22 -2.06 -9.65
N GLU A 101 -4.37 -2.47 -10.19
CA GLU A 101 -5.06 -3.69 -9.76
C GLU A 101 -4.29 -4.96 -10.13
N VAL A 102 -3.66 -4.98 -11.31
CA VAL A 102 -2.76 -6.07 -11.75
C VAL A 102 -1.57 -6.19 -10.81
N GLN A 103 -0.96 -5.07 -10.42
CA GLN A 103 0.16 -5.07 -9.47
C GLN A 103 -0.25 -5.61 -8.10
N GLU A 104 -1.45 -5.28 -7.62
CA GLU A 104 -1.98 -5.77 -6.34
C GLU A 104 -2.25 -7.27 -6.37
N ASN A 105 -2.93 -7.77 -7.39
CA ASN A 105 -3.18 -9.20 -7.55
C ASN A 105 -1.87 -9.98 -7.76
N LEU A 106 -0.91 -9.40 -8.47
CA LEU A 106 0.41 -10.00 -8.65
C LEU A 106 1.16 -10.11 -7.31
N SER A 107 1.11 -9.06 -6.48
CA SER A 107 1.69 -9.08 -5.13
C SER A 107 1.02 -10.16 -4.27
N ALA A 108 -0.31 -10.23 -4.29
CA ALA A 108 -1.06 -11.23 -3.54
C ALA A 108 -0.71 -12.66 -3.98
N MET A 109 -0.59 -12.92 -5.29
CA MET A 109 -0.18 -14.20 -5.84
C MET A 109 1.23 -14.60 -5.36
N VAL A 110 2.18 -13.67 -5.35
CA VAL A 110 3.54 -13.92 -4.86
C VAL A 110 3.55 -14.17 -3.35
N GLU A 111 2.79 -13.39 -2.58
CA GLU A 111 2.65 -13.57 -1.14
C GLU A 111 2.02 -14.91 -0.79
N GLU A 112 0.97 -15.33 -1.50
CA GLU A 112 0.33 -16.64 -1.31
C GLU A 112 1.30 -17.78 -1.62
N TYR A 113 2.02 -17.70 -2.75
CA TYR A 113 3.03 -18.69 -3.10
C TYR A 113 4.11 -18.79 -2.02
N ASN A 114 4.65 -17.66 -1.56
CA ASN A 114 5.66 -17.63 -0.51
C ASN A 114 5.13 -18.14 0.84
N ALA A 115 3.84 -17.93 1.16
CA ALA A 115 3.24 -18.44 2.38
C ALA A 115 3.05 -19.96 2.37
N ILE A 116 2.79 -20.56 1.19
CA ILE A 116 2.69 -22.02 1.02
C ILE A 116 4.08 -22.65 1.03
N TYR A 117 5.07 -21.95 0.47
CA TYR A 117 6.41 -22.42 0.20
C TYR A 117 7.45 -21.53 0.92
N ASP A 118 7.42 -21.51 2.26
CA ASP A 118 8.32 -20.72 3.13
C ASP A 118 9.72 -21.37 3.30
N ASP A 119 10.04 -22.38 2.49
CA ASP A 119 11.34 -23.06 2.56
C ASP A 119 12.36 -22.36 1.66
N ALA A 120 13.57 -22.14 2.15
CA ALA A 120 14.62 -21.37 1.47
C ALA A 120 15.06 -21.96 0.11
N ASP A 121 14.70 -23.22 -0.15
CA ASP A 121 15.01 -23.96 -1.38
C ASP A 121 13.89 -23.88 -2.44
N CYS A 122 12.78 -23.19 -2.16
CA CYS A 122 11.68 -23.07 -3.12
C CYS A 122 12.03 -22.08 -4.24
N GLU A 123 11.86 -22.54 -5.49
CA GLU A 123 12.12 -21.72 -6.67
C GLU A 123 11.10 -20.57 -6.76
N PRO A 124 11.54 -19.34 -7.09
CA PRO A 124 10.66 -18.21 -7.24
C PRO A 124 9.69 -18.41 -8.41
N ILE A 125 8.46 -17.92 -8.26
CA ILE A 125 7.41 -18.09 -9.26
C ILE A 125 7.74 -17.37 -10.57
N SER A 126 7.88 -18.17 -11.64
CA SER A 126 7.95 -17.68 -13.02
C SER A 126 6.56 -17.51 -13.58
N LEU A 127 6.26 -16.37 -14.18
CA LEU A 127 4.93 -16.11 -14.73
C LEU A 127 4.75 -16.77 -16.08
N THR A 128 3.94 -17.83 -16.15
CA THR A 128 3.58 -18.46 -17.43
C THR A 128 2.45 -17.69 -18.11
N LYS A 129 2.19 -18.01 -19.38
CA LYS A 129 1.06 -17.45 -20.13
C LYS A 129 -0.27 -17.61 -19.40
N LYS A 130 -0.50 -18.77 -18.77
CA LYS A 130 -1.76 -19.04 -18.05
C LYS A 130 -1.88 -18.20 -16.80
N ASP A 131 -0.77 -18.00 -16.09
CA ASP A 131 -0.75 -17.22 -14.85
C ASP A 131 -1.10 -15.75 -15.14
N ILE A 132 -0.60 -15.22 -16.26
CA ILE A 132 -0.93 -13.86 -16.70
C ILE A 132 -2.38 -13.74 -17.14
N GLN A 133 -2.89 -14.73 -17.87
CA GLN A 133 -4.30 -14.74 -18.26
C GLN A 133 -5.20 -14.70 -17.02
N ASN A 134 -4.92 -15.55 -16.03
CA ASN A 134 -5.68 -15.59 -14.77
C ASN A 134 -5.53 -14.27 -14.00
N LEU A 135 -4.32 -13.74 -13.89
CA LEU A 135 -4.03 -12.46 -13.24
C LEU A 135 -4.84 -11.31 -13.86
N LEU A 136 -4.87 -11.21 -15.19
CA LEU A 136 -5.60 -10.17 -15.90
C LEU A 136 -7.13 -10.31 -15.70
N ILE A 137 -7.65 -11.55 -15.69
CA ILE A 137 -9.07 -11.82 -15.42
C ILE A 137 -9.43 -11.40 -14.00
N GLU A 138 -8.61 -11.76 -13.00
CA GLU A 138 -8.79 -11.38 -11.60
C GLU A 138 -8.72 -9.86 -11.40
N SER A 139 -7.90 -9.17 -12.20
CA SER A 139 -7.79 -7.71 -12.19
C SER A 139 -8.91 -7.00 -12.95
N GLY A 140 -9.88 -7.73 -13.50
CA GLY A 140 -11.04 -7.17 -14.19
C GLY A 140 -10.73 -6.63 -15.59
N VAL A 141 -9.69 -7.15 -16.25
CA VAL A 141 -9.34 -6.76 -17.62
C VAL A 141 -10.29 -7.42 -18.62
N PRO A 142 -10.89 -6.66 -19.55
CA PRO A 142 -11.75 -7.23 -20.60
C PRO A 142 -10.98 -8.25 -21.48
N GLU A 143 -11.66 -9.33 -21.87
CA GLU A 143 -11.08 -10.44 -22.66
C GLU A 143 -10.40 -9.98 -23.97
N GLU A 144 -10.96 -8.95 -24.62
CA GLU A 144 -10.39 -8.34 -25.83
C GLU A 144 -9.00 -7.74 -25.60
N ILE A 145 -8.79 -7.15 -24.41
CA ILE A 145 -7.53 -6.50 -24.03
C ILE A 145 -6.57 -7.53 -23.46
N THR A 146 -7.08 -8.50 -22.69
CA THR A 146 -6.32 -9.65 -22.21
C THR A 146 -5.63 -10.38 -23.36
N SER A 147 -6.34 -10.62 -24.46
CA SER A 147 -5.76 -11.26 -25.66
C SER A 147 -4.59 -10.45 -26.26
N LYS A 148 -4.72 -9.12 -26.33
CA LYS A 148 -3.64 -8.24 -26.81
C LYS A 148 -2.43 -8.25 -25.89
N ILE A 149 -2.65 -8.17 -24.59
CA ILE A 149 -1.60 -8.22 -23.58
C ILE A 149 -0.88 -9.58 -23.65
N GLU A 150 -1.61 -10.69 -23.81
CA GLU A 150 -1.03 -12.02 -23.97
C GLU A 150 -0.13 -12.14 -25.20
N GLU A 151 -0.58 -11.63 -26.36
CA GLU A 151 0.21 -11.64 -27.59
C GLU A 151 1.50 -10.83 -27.42
N SER A 152 1.39 -9.59 -26.92
CA SER A 152 2.55 -8.74 -26.64
C SER A 152 3.46 -9.31 -25.56
N TYR A 153 2.92 -10.01 -24.56
CA TYR A 153 3.72 -10.67 -23.52
C TYR A 153 4.57 -11.81 -24.12
N VAL A 154 3.97 -12.67 -24.95
CA VAL A 154 4.70 -13.75 -25.60
C VAL A 154 5.72 -13.21 -26.60
N GLU A 155 5.43 -12.11 -27.29
CA GLU A 155 6.37 -11.45 -28.19
C GLU A 155 7.61 -10.89 -27.47
N ASN A 156 7.43 -10.28 -26.30
CA ASN A 156 8.52 -9.64 -25.56
C ASN A 156 9.34 -10.61 -24.70
N PHE A 157 8.70 -11.56 -24.02
CA PHE A 157 9.38 -12.49 -23.09
C PHE A 157 9.68 -13.86 -23.72
N GLY A 158 8.85 -14.31 -24.67
CA GLY A 158 9.06 -15.56 -25.40
C GLY A 158 9.31 -16.75 -24.48
N ALA A 159 10.50 -17.35 -24.59
CA ALA A 159 10.94 -18.47 -23.75
C ALA A 159 11.61 -18.04 -22.43
N ASN A 160 12.00 -16.77 -22.30
CA ASN A 160 12.66 -16.23 -21.12
C ASN A 160 11.62 -15.61 -20.19
N LEU A 161 10.89 -16.46 -19.46
CA LEU A 161 9.84 -16.02 -18.55
C LEU A 161 10.43 -15.17 -17.41
N PRO A 162 9.90 -13.98 -17.15
CA PRO A 162 10.27 -13.16 -16.00
C PRO A 162 9.78 -13.81 -14.70
N LEU A 163 10.52 -13.56 -13.63
CA LEU A 163 10.06 -13.86 -12.27
C LEU A 163 8.98 -12.85 -11.88
N ALA A 164 7.94 -13.30 -11.17
CA ALA A 164 6.86 -12.43 -10.72
C ALA A 164 7.37 -11.27 -9.86
N GLU A 165 8.33 -11.54 -8.98
CA GLU A 165 8.94 -10.55 -8.11
C GLU A 165 9.63 -9.42 -8.90
N ASN A 166 10.23 -9.73 -10.05
CA ASN A 166 10.89 -8.73 -10.89
C ASN A 166 9.90 -7.75 -11.53
N LEU A 167 8.63 -8.14 -11.68
CA LEU A 167 7.59 -7.31 -12.31
C LEU A 167 6.82 -6.44 -11.30
N ILE A 168 7.01 -6.66 -10.00
CA ILE A 168 6.32 -5.90 -8.96
C ILE A 168 6.90 -4.48 -8.85
N ASP A 169 6.03 -3.48 -8.96
CA ASP A 169 6.37 -2.09 -8.66
C ASP A 169 5.85 -1.67 -7.27
N SER A 170 6.76 -1.69 -6.29
CA SER A 170 6.46 -1.26 -4.92
C SER A 170 5.94 0.19 -4.81
N LYS A 171 6.23 1.07 -5.78
CA LYS A 171 5.66 2.43 -5.81
C LYS A 171 4.23 2.39 -6.31
N ALA A 172 3.95 1.63 -7.38
CA ALA A 172 2.59 1.49 -7.90
C ALA A 172 1.65 0.89 -6.85
N LEU A 173 2.12 -0.10 -6.08
CA LEU A 173 1.36 -0.69 -4.95
C LEU A 173 1.01 0.34 -3.88
N LYS A 174 1.97 1.17 -3.47
CA LYS A 174 1.72 2.23 -2.47
C LYS A 174 0.72 3.27 -2.98
N VAL A 175 0.84 3.65 -4.26
CA VAL A 175 -0.09 4.59 -4.90
C VAL A 175 -1.50 3.97 -4.97
N ASN A 176 -1.61 2.69 -5.31
CA ASN A 176 -2.89 1.99 -5.36
C ASN A 176 -3.55 1.90 -3.97
N ALA A 177 -2.80 1.52 -2.94
CA ALA A 177 -3.29 1.48 -1.56
C ALA A 177 -3.78 2.86 -1.09
N GLN A 178 -3.06 3.93 -1.46
CA GLN A 178 -3.48 5.30 -1.17
C GLN A 178 -4.77 5.66 -1.90
N ARG A 179 -4.88 5.34 -3.20
CA ARG A 179 -6.10 5.56 -3.99
C ARG A 179 -7.31 4.83 -3.40
N LYS A 180 -7.17 3.55 -3.03
CA LYS A 180 -8.26 2.77 -2.40
C LYS A 180 -8.72 3.41 -1.08
N LYS A 181 -7.80 3.93 -0.28
CA LYS A 181 -8.13 4.70 0.94
C LYS A 181 -8.89 5.98 0.62
N GLU A 182 -8.43 6.76 -0.35
CA GLU A 182 -9.08 8.00 -0.79
C GLU A 182 -10.49 7.74 -1.34
N GLU A 183 -10.68 6.71 -2.16
CA GLU A 183 -12.00 6.30 -2.66
C GLU A 183 -12.93 5.85 -1.52
N HIS A 184 -12.41 5.13 -0.53
CA HIS A 184 -13.18 4.74 0.66
C HIS A 184 -13.60 5.94 1.51
N LEU A 185 -12.71 6.92 1.70
CA LEU A 185 -13.00 8.18 2.39
C LEU A 185 -14.06 9.00 1.64
N GLN A 186 -13.95 9.11 0.31
CA GLN A 186 -14.92 9.82 -0.51
C GLN A 186 -16.32 9.21 -0.41
N LYS A 187 -16.43 7.88 -0.46
CA LYS A 187 -17.72 7.18 -0.25
C LYS A 187 -18.31 7.47 1.12
N GLN A 188 -17.49 7.47 2.18
CA GLN A 188 -17.96 7.82 3.52
C GLN A 188 -18.45 9.27 3.58
N VAL A 189 -17.74 10.21 2.96
CA VAL A 189 -18.15 11.62 2.89
C VAL A 189 -19.47 11.76 2.14
N GLU A 190 -19.66 11.06 1.02
CA GLU A 190 -20.91 11.08 0.25
C GLU A 190 -22.10 10.52 1.06
N ILE A 191 -21.89 9.41 1.78
CA ILE A 191 -22.90 8.83 2.68
C ILE A 191 -23.25 9.81 3.81
N LEU A 192 -22.25 10.45 4.42
CA LEU A 192 -22.46 11.43 5.49
C LEU A 192 -23.18 12.68 5.00
N GLN A 193 -22.84 13.18 3.81
CA GLN A 193 -23.54 14.32 3.20
C GLN A 193 -25.00 13.99 2.92
N THR A 194 -25.29 12.80 2.40
CA THR A 194 -26.67 12.34 2.16
C THR A 194 -27.46 12.28 3.45
N LYS A 195 -26.89 11.68 4.52
CA LYS A 195 -27.52 11.62 5.85
C LYS A 195 -27.75 13.01 6.46
N LEU A 196 -26.80 13.93 6.31
CA LEU A 196 -26.95 15.31 6.80
C LEU A 196 -28.08 16.05 6.09
N GLU A 197 -28.28 15.81 4.80
CA GLU A 197 -29.37 16.40 4.04
C GLU A 197 -30.73 15.83 4.45
N GLU A 198 -30.82 14.51 4.69
CA GLU A 198 -32.01 13.86 5.24
C GLU A 198 -32.39 14.43 6.62
N VAL A 199 -31.42 14.55 7.54
CA VAL A 199 -31.65 15.11 8.89
C VAL A 199 -32.10 16.58 8.82
N LYS A 200 -31.55 17.38 7.88
CA LYS A 200 -32.00 18.77 7.66
C LYS A 200 -33.44 18.84 7.13
N GLN A 201 -33.82 17.93 6.23
CA GLN A 201 -35.20 17.86 5.74
C GLN A 201 -36.15 17.45 6.87
N GLU A 202 -35.80 16.45 7.68
CA GLU A 202 -36.62 16.01 8.82
C GLU A 202 -36.79 17.10 9.89
N THR A 203 -35.74 17.88 10.17
CA THR A 203 -35.83 19.03 11.09
C THR A 203 -36.64 20.21 10.52
N SER A 204 -36.68 20.39 9.19
CA SER A 204 -37.54 21.39 8.54
C SER A 204 -39.04 21.02 8.55
N VAL A 205 -39.37 19.72 8.47
CA VAL A 205 -40.76 19.23 8.56
C VAL A 205 -41.24 19.22 10.01
N ASN A 206 -40.36 18.93 10.97
CA ASN A 206 -40.72 18.93 12.38
C ASN A 206 -40.93 20.36 12.94
N SER A 207 -40.21 21.36 12.42
CA SER A 207 -40.40 22.77 12.79
C SER A 207 -41.69 23.37 12.22
N GLN A 208 -42.22 22.86 11.11
CA GLN A 208 -43.55 23.25 10.59
C GLN A 208 -44.72 22.58 11.34
N THR A 209 -44.46 21.50 12.08
CA THR A 209 -45.50 20.79 12.87
C THR A 209 -45.69 21.43 14.27
N LEU A 210 -44.77 22.29 14.71
CA LEU A 210 -44.83 23.00 16.00
C LEU A 210 -45.32 24.46 15.90
N LEU A 211 -45.87 24.89 14.77
CA LEU A 211 -46.35 26.26 14.56
C LEU A 211 -47.86 26.47 14.76
N SER A 212 -48.55 25.51 15.40
CA SER A 212 -49.95 25.67 15.76
C SER A 212 -50.25 25.28 17.21
N THR A 213 -49.52 25.81 18.17
CA THR A 213 -50.12 26.16 19.48
C THR A 213 -49.30 27.22 20.23
N GLU A 214 -49.84 28.44 20.20
CA GLU A 214 -49.83 29.49 21.24
C GLU A 214 -48.52 29.95 21.90
N VAL A 215 -48.08 31.14 21.44
CA VAL A 215 -47.66 32.34 22.19
C VAL A 215 -47.22 32.16 23.65
N ASN A 216 -45.94 32.43 23.95
CA ASN A 216 -45.55 33.50 24.89
C ASN A 216 -44.05 33.85 24.85
N ASP A 217 -43.79 35.12 25.15
CA ASP A 217 -42.52 35.85 25.18
C ASP A 217 -41.34 35.12 25.86
N ASP A 218 -40.19 35.08 25.20
CA ASP A 218 -39.01 35.91 25.55
C ASP A 218 -37.87 35.58 24.58
N ASN A 219 -37.31 36.63 23.98
CA ASN A 219 -36.14 36.55 23.10
C ASN A 219 -34.84 36.70 23.94
N VAL A 220 -33.68 36.30 23.39
CA VAL A 220 -32.29 36.29 23.94
C VAL A 220 -31.95 34.89 24.51
N ILE A 221 -31.14 34.02 23.89
CA ILE A 221 -29.80 34.18 23.30
C ILE A 221 -29.62 33.17 22.14
N LEU A 222 -29.39 33.69 20.94
CA LEU A 222 -28.76 33.00 19.81
C LEU A 222 -27.24 33.10 20.01
N GLU A 223 -26.52 32.00 20.24
CA GLU A 223 -25.12 31.77 19.77
C GLU A 223 -24.43 30.52 20.38
N GLU A 224 -24.96 29.85 21.40
CA GLU A 224 -24.15 28.84 22.15
C GLU A 224 -24.19 27.38 21.62
N THR A 225 -24.88 27.09 20.51
CA THR A 225 -25.06 25.69 20.02
C THR A 225 -24.14 25.28 18.88
N LEU A 226 -23.23 26.14 18.42
CA LEU A 226 -22.37 25.86 17.27
C LEU A 226 -20.93 25.44 17.63
N GLU A 227 -20.48 25.65 18.87
CA GLU A 227 -19.08 25.39 19.25
C GLU A 227 -18.83 24.00 19.87
N THR A 228 -19.85 23.29 20.36
CA THR A 228 -19.67 21.99 21.03
C THR A 228 -19.50 20.79 20.10
N ASN A 229 -19.65 20.97 18.79
CA ASN A 229 -19.58 19.88 17.81
C ASN A 229 -18.24 19.76 17.06
N LEU A 230 -17.24 20.63 17.33
CA LEU A 230 -15.94 20.56 16.64
C LEU A 230 -14.85 19.77 17.38
N GLU A 231 -15.02 19.45 18.66
CA GLU A 231 -13.95 18.81 19.47
C GLU A 231 -14.02 17.28 19.59
N LYS A 232 -15.00 16.61 18.97
CA LYS A 232 -15.09 15.13 18.98
C LYS A 232 -14.43 14.41 17.81
N ALA A 233 -13.64 15.12 17.00
CA ALA A 233 -13.04 14.58 15.78
C ALA A 233 -11.51 14.42 15.86
N LEU A 234 -10.95 14.04 17.01
CA LEU A 234 -9.56 13.58 17.10
C LEU A 234 -9.44 12.54 18.21
N ASP A 235 -9.75 11.28 17.91
CA ASP A 235 -8.91 10.15 18.31
C ASP A 235 -9.22 8.90 17.47
N ILE A 236 -8.15 8.19 17.17
CA ILE A 236 -7.98 7.23 16.09
C ILE A 236 -8.22 5.80 16.60
N ASN A 237 -8.76 4.95 15.70
CA ASN A 237 -8.92 3.49 15.75
C ASN A 237 -10.12 2.94 16.55
N SER A 238 -11.12 2.37 15.87
CA SER A 238 -11.14 0.92 15.54
C SER A 238 -12.48 0.52 14.90
N GLU A 239 -12.36 -0.42 13.98
CA GLU A 239 -13.34 -1.25 13.27
C GLU A 239 -14.75 -1.46 13.88
N ASP A 240 -15.67 -1.77 12.95
CA ASP A 240 -17.00 -2.37 13.13
C ASP A 240 -18.16 -1.50 13.63
N ASN A 241 -18.69 -0.66 12.73
CA ASN A 241 -20.12 -0.35 12.73
C ASN A 241 -20.90 -1.51 12.11
N LYS A 242 -21.11 -2.57 12.90
CA LYS A 242 -22.28 -3.44 12.75
C LYS A 242 -23.28 -3.02 13.82
N ASP A 243 -24.50 -2.70 13.38
CA ASP A 243 -25.71 -2.45 14.17
C ASP A 243 -25.54 -2.78 15.67
N ALA A 244 -25.18 -1.78 16.47
CA ALA A 244 -25.04 -1.97 17.91
C ALA A 244 -26.45 -2.12 18.50
N PRO A 245 -26.75 -3.21 19.23
CA PRO A 245 -27.95 -3.29 20.06
C PRO A 245 -28.00 -2.10 21.01
N ASP A 246 -29.19 -1.55 21.24
CA ASP A 246 -29.42 -0.58 22.30
C ASP A 246 -29.19 -1.29 23.65
N TYR A 247 -27.96 -1.18 24.17
CA TYR A 247 -27.57 -1.80 25.43
C TYR A 247 -27.89 -0.85 26.58
N ASP A 248 -28.72 -1.30 27.51
CA ASP A 248 -29.03 -0.56 28.74
C ASP A 248 -27.78 -0.26 29.60
N VAL A 249 -26.72 -1.08 29.47
CA VAL A 249 -25.47 -0.96 30.22
C VAL A 249 -24.27 -1.17 29.30
N ILE A 250 -23.41 -0.15 29.18
CA ILE A 250 -22.15 -0.21 28.43
C ILE A 250 -20.99 -0.09 29.42
N LEU A 251 -20.10 -1.09 29.44
CA LEU A 251 -18.94 -1.12 30.34
C LEU A 251 -17.66 -0.87 29.56
N GLN A 252 -16.98 0.23 29.84
CA GLN A 252 -15.67 0.56 29.27
C GLN A 252 -14.56 0.28 30.28
N VAL A 253 -13.61 -0.56 29.91
CA VAL A 253 -12.45 -0.94 30.75
C VAL A 253 -11.18 -1.00 29.92
N LYS A 254 -10.02 -0.94 30.57
CA LYS A 254 -8.74 -1.18 29.90
C LYS A 254 -8.69 -2.61 29.33
N PRO A 255 -8.09 -2.85 28.15
CA PRO A 255 -8.06 -4.18 27.52
C PRO A 255 -7.52 -5.29 28.42
N GLU A 256 -6.54 -4.98 29.26
CA GLU A 256 -5.91 -5.89 30.23
C GLU A 256 -6.88 -6.44 31.29
N LYS A 257 -8.00 -5.74 31.55
CA LYS A 257 -9.01 -6.12 32.55
C LYS A 257 -10.12 -7.01 32.00
N ILE A 258 -10.34 -7.03 30.69
CA ILE A 258 -11.37 -7.84 30.01
C ILE A 258 -11.36 -9.32 30.45
N PRO A 259 -10.22 -10.05 30.48
CA PRO A 259 -10.21 -11.47 30.83
C PRO A 259 -10.59 -11.76 32.30
N GLN A 260 -10.61 -10.74 33.16
CA GLN A 260 -10.96 -10.88 34.58
C GLN A 260 -12.46 -10.70 34.86
N ILE A 261 -13.21 -10.13 33.91
CA ILE A 261 -14.63 -9.81 34.05
C ILE A 261 -15.45 -11.07 33.79
N LYS A 262 -16.38 -11.39 34.71
CA LYS A 262 -17.23 -12.58 34.60
C LYS A 262 -18.67 -12.25 34.96
N SER A 263 -19.62 -13.01 34.40
CA SER A 263 -21.00 -12.96 34.86
C SER A 263 -21.23 -14.00 35.94
N GLN A 264 -21.86 -13.61 37.05
CA GLN A 264 -22.20 -14.49 38.17
C GLN A 264 -23.59 -14.16 38.68
N ILE A 265 -24.31 -15.16 39.20
CA ILE A 265 -25.58 -14.95 39.88
C ILE A 265 -25.29 -14.69 41.37
N ILE A 266 -25.65 -13.51 41.86
CA ILE A 266 -25.53 -13.10 43.27
C ILE A 266 -26.95 -12.79 43.75
N ASP A 267 -27.38 -13.41 44.84
CA ASP A 267 -28.73 -13.25 45.43
C ASP A 267 -29.89 -13.42 44.43
N GLY A 268 -29.72 -14.30 43.45
CA GLY A 268 -30.73 -14.60 42.41
C GLY A 268 -30.72 -13.64 41.23
N GLN A 269 -29.89 -12.61 41.23
CA GLN A 269 -29.74 -11.66 40.12
C GLN A 269 -28.45 -11.92 39.33
N LYS A 270 -28.54 -11.90 38.01
CA LYS A 270 -27.37 -12.03 37.12
C LYS A 270 -26.59 -10.72 37.12
N CYS A 271 -25.40 -10.75 37.68
CA CYS A 271 -24.51 -9.60 37.83
C CYS A 271 -23.26 -9.76 36.94
N ILE A 272 -22.62 -8.63 36.62
CA ILE A 272 -21.26 -8.59 36.07
C ILE A 272 -20.32 -8.31 37.25
N VAL A 273 -19.34 -9.19 37.45
CA VAL A 273 -18.36 -9.11 38.54
C VAL A 273 -17.03 -8.63 37.96
N ILE A 274 -16.56 -7.50 38.46
CA ILE A 274 -15.27 -6.89 38.10
C ILE A 274 -14.41 -6.93 39.37
N PRO A 275 -13.35 -7.75 39.43
CA PRO A 275 -12.46 -7.77 40.57
C PRO A 275 -11.61 -6.49 40.62
N ILE A 276 -11.63 -5.83 41.78
CA ILE A 276 -10.88 -4.60 42.07
C ILE A 276 -9.80 -4.95 43.09
N ASN A 277 -8.54 -4.61 42.78
CA ASN A 277 -7.41 -4.77 43.71
C ASN A 277 -7.22 -3.50 44.56
N GLU A 278 -6.52 -3.58 45.69
CA GLU A 278 -6.31 -2.46 46.64
C GLU A 278 -5.70 -1.19 46.02
N ASN A 279 -5.02 -1.31 44.87
CA ASN A 279 -4.37 -0.21 44.16
C ASN A 279 -5.14 0.28 42.93
N GLU A 280 -6.39 -0.15 42.75
CA GLU A 280 -7.20 0.18 41.58
C GLU A 280 -8.30 1.20 41.90
N GLN A 281 -8.46 2.18 41.01
CA GLN A 281 -9.51 3.18 41.10
C GLN A 281 -10.62 2.84 40.11
N THR A 282 -11.87 2.96 40.56
CA THR A 282 -13.06 2.73 39.73
C THR A 282 -13.96 3.95 39.81
N ALA A 283 -14.39 4.45 38.65
CA ALA A 283 -15.39 5.50 38.56
C ALA A 283 -16.60 4.98 37.78
N VAL A 284 -17.81 5.27 38.25
CA VAL A 284 -19.04 5.03 37.47
C VAL A 284 -19.73 6.37 37.29
N ASN A 285 -19.93 6.78 36.04
CA ASN A 285 -20.49 8.08 35.69
C ASN A 285 -19.76 9.27 36.36
N GLY A 286 -18.44 9.15 36.55
CA GLY A 286 -17.62 10.18 37.20
C GLY A 286 -17.70 10.20 38.74
N LEU A 287 -18.30 9.18 39.36
CA LEU A 287 -18.33 9.02 40.81
C LEU A 287 -17.27 7.99 41.24
N ASP A 288 -16.25 8.44 41.98
CA ASP A 288 -15.06 7.66 42.36
C ASP A 288 -15.23 6.76 43.60
N HIS A 289 -16.43 6.74 44.19
CA HIS A 289 -16.73 5.96 45.39
C HIS A 289 -18.04 5.17 45.22
N LEU A 290 -17.88 3.91 44.84
CA LEU A 290 -18.90 2.88 44.97
C LEU A 290 -18.53 1.96 46.14
N ILE A 291 -18.54 2.53 47.34
CA ILE A 291 -18.54 1.81 48.62
C ILE A 291 -19.52 2.52 49.54
#